data_AF-A0A7C7Q8C6-F1
#
_entry.id   AF-A0A7C7Q8C6-F1
#
_cell.length_a   1.000
_cell.length_b   1.000
_cell.length_c   1.000
_cell.angle_alpha   90.00
_cell.angle_beta   90.00
_cell.angle_gamma   90.00
#
_symmetry.space_group_name_H-M   'P 1'
#
loop_
_entity.id
_entity.type
_entity.pdbx_description
1 polymer ?
#
loop_
_entity_poly.entity_id
_entity_poly.type
_entity_poly.pdbx_seq_one_letter_code
_entity_poly.pdbx_strand_id
1 'polypeptide(L)'
;MRPLFYFYRFFVILYYMADILFLLAILLLSIVIHEVSHGLMASYLGDPTAKYAGRLSLNPLRHLDPVGSVLVPLFLVIMRSPFLFGWAKPVPINPYNFRDQKYGSAKVSLAGPGANLLVALVFGLAIRFLSPAFEIPALLAIFSFIVFINILLALFNLLPIPPLDGSHILFTFLPPSAD
;
A
#
# COMPACT_ATOMS: atom_id res chain seq x y z
N MET A 1 33.11 -5.67 31.31
CA MET A 1 32.32 -4.55 30.73
C MET A 1 32.00 -4.71 29.23
N ARG A 2 32.89 -5.26 28.38
CA ARG A 2 32.59 -5.46 26.94
C ARG A 2 31.44 -6.42 26.62
N PRO A 3 31.21 -7.55 27.32
CA PRO A 3 30.14 -8.49 26.98
C PRO A 3 28.73 -7.90 27.13
N LEU A 4 28.51 -7.09 28.17
CA LEU A 4 27.23 -6.43 28.45
C LEU A 4 26.89 -5.39 27.37
N PHE A 5 27.91 -4.72 26.80
CA PHE A 5 27.74 -3.77 25.70
C PHE A 5 27.32 -4.46 24.39
N TYR A 6 27.94 -5.60 24.05
CA TYR A 6 27.53 -6.38 22.86
C TYR A 6 26.13 -6.97 23.04
N PHE A 7 25.81 -7.44 24.25
CA PHE A 7 24.48 -7.94 24.59
C PHE A 7 23.42 -6.85 24.45
N TYR A 8 23.64 -5.67 25.02
CA TYR A 8 22.73 -4.52 24.86
C TYR A 8 22.57 -4.11 23.39
N ARG A 9 23.66 -3.97 22.62
CA ARG A 9 23.59 -3.68 21.18
C ARG A 9 22.80 -4.74 20.41
N PHE A 10 22.96 -6.02 20.74
CA PHE A 10 22.24 -7.11 20.10
C PHE A 10 20.73 -6.98 20.33
N PHE A 11 20.29 -6.72 21.56
CA PHE A 11 18.87 -6.52 21.87
C PHE A 11 18.30 -5.27 21.20
N VAL A 12 19.05 -4.18 21.18
CA VAL A 12 18.65 -2.94 20.49
C VAL A 12 18.47 -3.19 18.99
N ILE A 13 19.41 -3.87 18.33
CA ILE A 13 19.31 -4.23 16.92
C ILE A 13 18.08 -5.11 16.68
N LEU A 14 17.86 -6.12 17.51
CA LEU A 14 16.71 -7.02 17.37
C LEU A 14 15.38 -6.29 17.49
N TYR A 15 15.28 -5.34 18.43
CA TYR A 15 14.10 -4.49 18.60
C TYR A 15 13.83 -3.63 17.36
N TYR A 16 14.82 -2.91 16.85
CA TYR A 16 14.69 -2.12 15.64
C TYR A 16 14.32 -2.98 14.41
N MET A 17 14.87 -4.19 14.31
CA MET A 17 14.53 -5.11 13.22
C MET A 17 13.07 -5.57 13.30
N ALA A 18 12.55 -5.85 14.50
CA ALA A 18 11.16 -6.23 14.69
C ALA A 18 10.21 -5.10 14.26
N ASP A 19 10.51 -3.84 14.63
CA ASP A 19 9.73 -2.67 14.23
C ASP A 19 9.68 -2.50 12.70
N ILE A 20 10.83 -2.65 12.03
CA ILE A 20 10.93 -2.55 10.56
C ILE A 20 10.12 -3.66 9.89
N LEU A 21 10.25 -4.92 10.36
CA LEU A 21 9.49 -6.04 9.81
C LEU A 21 7.99 -5.84 9.97
N PHE A 22 7.57 -5.31 11.11
CA PHE A 22 6.17 -5.03 11.37
C PHE A 22 5.63 -3.91 10.48
N LEU A 23 6.39 -2.82 10.31
CA LEU A 23 6.05 -1.72 9.40
C LEU A 23 5.98 -2.20 7.94
N LEU A 24 6.92 -3.04 7.53
CA LEU A 24 6.91 -3.67 6.19
C LEU A 24 5.68 -4.57 6.00
N ALA A 25 5.26 -5.31 7.01
CA ALA A 25 4.05 -6.13 6.94
C ALA A 25 2.78 -5.27 6.78
N ILE A 26 2.66 -4.18 7.54
CA ILE A 26 1.55 -3.22 7.39
C ILE A 26 1.56 -2.61 6.00
N LEU A 27 2.73 -2.14 5.54
CA LEU A 27 2.89 -1.54 4.22
C LEU A 27 2.48 -2.52 3.12
N LEU A 28 2.99 -3.74 3.16
CA LEU A 28 2.70 -4.76 2.17
C LEU A 28 1.20 -5.11 2.14
N LEU A 29 0.56 -5.31 3.30
CA LEU A 29 -0.88 -5.55 3.35
C LEU A 29 -1.70 -4.36 2.83
N SER A 30 -1.27 -3.13 3.15
CA SER A 30 -1.94 -1.91 2.70
C SER A 30 -1.84 -1.73 1.18
N ILE A 31 -0.70 -2.07 0.58
CA ILE A 31 -0.51 -2.08 -0.88
C ILE A 31 -1.33 -3.21 -1.52
N VAL A 32 -1.39 -4.40 -0.91
CA VAL A 32 -2.22 -5.49 -1.44
C VAL A 32 -3.69 -5.12 -1.47
N ILE A 33 -4.21 -4.48 -0.42
CA ILE A 33 -5.59 -4.00 -0.38
C ILE A 33 -5.83 -2.95 -1.47
N HIS A 34 -4.89 -2.02 -1.66
CA HIS A 34 -4.91 -1.01 -2.72
C HIS A 34 -5.03 -1.65 -4.11
N GLU A 35 -4.10 -2.54 -4.44
CA GLU A 35 -4.02 -3.25 -5.72
C GLU A 35 -5.25 -4.13 -5.99
N VAL A 36 -5.69 -4.89 -4.99
CA VAL A 36 -6.90 -5.72 -5.13
C VAL A 36 -8.12 -4.84 -5.35
N SER A 37 -8.19 -3.63 -4.78
CA SER A 37 -9.31 -2.71 -4.96
C SER A 37 -9.39 -2.16 -6.37
N HIS A 38 -8.26 -1.86 -7.03
CA HIS A 38 -8.24 -1.57 -8.47
C HIS A 38 -8.82 -2.73 -9.28
N GLY A 39 -8.35 -3.94 -9.02
CA GLY A 39 -8.79 -5.14 -9.74
C GLY A 39 -10.28 -5.45 -9.52
N LEU A 40 -10.80 -5.24 -8.31
CA LEU A 40 -12.22 -5.40 -7.99
C LEU A 40 -13.06 -4.36 -8.72
N MET A 41 -12.65 -3.09 -8.74
CA MET A 41 -13.35 -2.04 -9.50
C MET A 41 -13.31 -2.32 -11.00
N ALA A 42 -12.16 -2.74 -11.54
CA ALA A 42 -12.03 -3.13 -12.94
C ALA A 42 -12.98 -4.28 -13.29
N SER A 43 -13.04 -5.32 -12.44
CA SER A 43 -13.99 -6.44 -12.59
C SER A 43 -15.45 -6.01 -12.50
N TYR A 44 -15.78 -5.09 -11.60
CA TYR A 44 -17.12 -4.51 -11.49
C TYR A 44 -17.50 -3.73 -12.75
N LEU A 45 -16.54 -3.01 -13.35
CA LEU A 45 -16.73 -2.29 -14.62
C LEU A 45 -16.72 -3.20 -15.84
N GLY A 46 -16.41 -4.49 -15.71
CA GLY A 46 -16.50 -5.47 -16.79
C GLY A 46 -15.16 -6.06 -17.25
N ASP A 47 -14.03 -5.69 -16.65
CA ASP A 47 -12.72 -6.24 -16.98
C ASP A 47 -12.33 -7.43 -16.09
N PRO A 48 -12.36 -8.69 -16.60
CA PRO A 48 -12.00 -9.87 -15.82
C PRO A 48 -10.49 -10.13 -15.76
N THR A 49 -9.64 -9.26 -16.31
CA THR A 49 -8.20 -9.51 -16.50
C THR A 49 -7.48 -9.86 -15.19
N ALA A 50 -7.65 -9.05 -14.14
CA ALA A 50 -7.07 -9.32 -12.83
C ALA A 50 -7.58 -10.64 -12.21
N LYS A 51 -8.85 -10.99 -12.45
CA LYS A 51 -9.47 -12.24 -11.98
C LYS A 51 -8.84 -13.46 -12.66
N TYR A 52 -8.72 -13.45 -13.99
CA TYR A 52 -8.11 -14.54 -14.74
C TYR A 52 -6.62 -14.69 -14.48
N ALA A 53 -5.92 -13.58 -14.21
CA ALA A 53 -4.52 -13.60 -13.76
C ALA A 53 -4.36 -14.13 -12.31
N GLY A 54 -5.45 -14.41 -11.59
CA GLY A 54 -5.41 -14.85 -10.19
C GLY A 54 -4.92 -13.79 -9.22
N ARG A 55 -5.01 -12.51 -9.60
CA ARG A 55 -4.46 -11.35 -8.86
C ARG A 55 -5.47 -10.70 -7.91
N LEU A 56 -6.75 -11.08 -7.97
CA LEU A 56 -7.76 -10.75 -6.96
C LEU A 56 -7.60 -11.62 -5.70
N SER A 57 -6.50 -11.44 -4.99
CA SER A 57 -6.15 -12.23 -3.81
C SER A 57 -5.47 -11.36 -2.76
N LEU A 58 -5.87 -11.51 -1.50
CA LEU A 58 -5.19 -10.83 -0.39
C LEU A 58 -3.88 -11.53 0.04
N ASN A 59 -3.46 -12.60 -0.66
CA ASN A 59 -2.18 -13.25 -0.41
C ASN A 59 -1.04 -12.34 -0.90
N PRO A 60 -0.21 -11.77 0.00
CA PRO A 60 0.83 -10.82 -0.39
C PRO A 60 1.85 -11.40 -1.36
N LEU A 61 2.13 -12.71 -1.26
CA LEU A 61 3.09 -13.40 -2.12
C LEU A 61 2.73 -13.29 -3.60
N ARG A 62 1.44 -13.16 -3.94
CA ARG A 62 1.02 -12.98 -5.33
C ARG A 62 1.38 -11.62 -5.89
N HIS A 63 1.56 -10.62 -5.02
CA HIS A 63 1.80 -9.20 -5.35
C HIS A 63 3.26 -8.77 -5.17
N LEU A 64 4.13 -9.68 -4.76
CA LEU A 64 5.56 -9.37 -4.68
C LEU A 64 6.16 -9.23 -6.08
N ASP A 65 6.89 -8.13 -6.28
CA ASP A 65 7.83 -7.99 -7.37
C ASP A 65 9.24 -8.37 -6.87
N PRO A 66 9.95 -9.31 -7.51
CA PRO A 66 11.28 -9.72 -7.06
C PRO A 66 12.27 -8.56 -6.96
N VAL A 67 12.16 -7.56 -7.84
CA VAL A 67 13.05 -6.40 -7.84
C VAL A 67 12.55 -5.37 -6.85
N GLY A 68 11.33 -4.88 -7.03
CA GLY A 68 10.74 -3.79 -6.26
C GLY A 68 10.40 -4.13 -4.82
N SER A 69 9.96 -5.36 -4.55
CA SER A 69 9.54 -5.77 -3.20
C SER A 69 10.64 -6.47 -2.41
N VAL A 70 11.72 -6.93 -3.05
CA VAL A 70 12.81 -7.67 -2.37
C VAL A 70 14.18 -7.04 -2.59
N LEU A 71 14.66 -6.97 -3.85
CA LEU A 71 16.02 -6.52 -4.12
C LEU A 71 16.25 -5.05 -3.76
N VAL A 72 15.31 -4.15 -4.10
CA VAL A 72 15.43 -2.71 -3.82
C VAL A 72 15.42 -2.44 -2.32
N PRO A 73 14.45 -2.91 -1.52
CA PRO A 73 14.50 -2.75 -0.06
C PRO A 73 15.78 -3.32 0.56
N LEU A 74 16.21 -4.52 0.14
CA LEU A 74 17.42 -5.14 0.67
C LEU A 74 18.67 -4.32 0.37
N PHE A 75 18.80 -3.82 -0.86
CA PHE A 75 19.89 -2.95 -1.26
C PHE A 75 19.92 -1.67 -0.43
N LEU A 76 18.77 -1.02 -0.22
CA LEU A 76 18.68 0.20 0.60
C LEU A 76 19.07 -0.04 2.06
N VAL A 77 18.70 -1.19 2.63
CA VAL A 77 19.12 -1.59 3.99
C VAL A 77 20.63 -1.80 4.06
N ILE A 78 21.22 -2.50 3.08
CA ILE A 78 22.67 -2.72 3.01
C ILE A 78 23.43 -1.38 2.91
N MET A 79 22.91 -0.47 2.09
CA MET A 79 23.47 0.88 1.91
C MET A 79 23.20 1.82 3.10
N ARG A 80 22.50 1.35 4.14
CA ARG A 80 22.07 2.15 5.31
C ARG A 80 21.37 3.44 4.88
N SER A 81 20.56 3.33 3.83
CA SER A 81 19.74 4.45 3.37
C SER A 81 18.84 4.93 4.51
N PRO A 82 18.70 6.24 4.72
CA PRO A 82 17.73 6.79 5.67
C PRO A 82 16.28 6.58 5.21
N PHE A 83 16.08 6.19 3.96
CA PHE A 83 14.77 5.92 3.35
C PHE A 83 14.68 4.47 2.89
N LEU A 84 13.53 3.84 3.14
CA LEU A 84 13.17 2.54 2.62
C LEU A 84 12.10 2.72 1.53
N PHE A 85 12.34 2.15 0.36
CA PHE A 85 11.45 2.26 -0.79
C PHE A 85 11.29 0.89 -1.45
N GLY A 86 10.12 0.65 -2.01
CA GLY A 86 9.78 -0.56 -2.74
C GLY A 86 8.38 -0.45 -3.34
N TRP A 87 8.08 -1.28 -4.32
CA TRP A 87 6.77 -1.34 -4.96
C TRP A 87 6.29 -2.79 -5.05
N ALA A 88 4.97 -2.96 -5.09
CA ALA A 88 4.34 -4.23 -5.41
C ALA A 88 4.23 -4.41 -6.92
N LYS A 89 4.09 -5.65 -7.35
CA LYS A 89 3.64 -5.96 -8.71
C LYS A 89 2.19 -5.47 -8.83
N PRO A 90 1.83 -4.64 -9.82
CA PRO A 90 0.47 -4.12 -9.95
C PRO A 90 -0.51 -5.19 -10.45
N VAL A 91 -1.81 -5.01 -10.22
CA VAL A 91 -2.84 -5.85 -10.86
C VAL A 91 -2.99 -5.49 -12.35
N PRO A 92 -3.11 -6.47 -13.26
CA PRO A 92 -3.29 -6.18 -14.68
C PRO A 92 -4.72 -5.72 -14.95
N ILE A 93 -4.86 -4.64 -15.72
CA ILE A 93 -6.14 -4.00 -16.04
C ILE A 93 -6.19 -3.72 -17.54
N ASN A 94 -7.35 -4.00 -18.14
CA ASN A 94 -7.64 -3.71 -19.54
C ASN A 94 -8.84 -2.75 -19.65
N PRO A 95 -8.59 -1.43 -19.84
CA PRO A 95 -9.65 -0.43 -19.95
C PRO A 95 -10.62 -0.63 -21.11
N TYR A 96 -10.20 -1.31 -22.18
CA TYR A 96 -11.07 -1.60 -23.32
C TYR A 96 -12.25 -2.51 -22.96
N ASN A 97 -12.18 -3.23 -21.84
CA ASN A 97 -13.27 -4.06 -21.33
C ASN A 97 -14.28 -3.30 -20.47
N PHE A 98 -14.03 -2.03 -20.12
CA PHE A 98 -14.91 -1.28 -19.23
C PHE A 98 -16.27 -0.97 -19.90
N ARG A 99 -17.35 -1.13 -19.15
CA ARG A 99 -18.69 -0.67 -19.55
C ARG A 99 -18.77 0.86 -19.62
N ASP A 100 -18.03 1.53 -18.72
CA ASP A 100 -17.87 2.99 -18.72
C ASP A 100 -16.53 3.36 -19.34
N GLN A 101 -16.53 3.60 -20.65
CA GLN A 101 -15.33 3.99 -21.40
C GLN A 101 -14.88 5.42 -21.10
N LYS A 102 -15.76 6.27 -20.55
CA LYS A 102 -15.45 7.68 -20.31
C LYS A 102 -14.80 7.90 -18.95
N TYR A 103 -15.33 7.28 -17.90
CA TYR A 103 -14.87 7.48 -16.53
C TYR A 103 -14.36 6.20 -15.85
N GLY A 104 -14.34 5.07 -16.56
CA GLY A 104 -13.92 3.79 -16.01
C GLY A 104 -12.49 3.84 -15.45
N SER A 105 -11.55 4.41 -16.19
CA SER A 105 -10.16 4.57 -15.74
C SER A 105 -10.06 5.38 -14.46
N ALA A 106 -10.70 6.55 -14.39
CA ALA A 106 -10.73 7.35 -13.16
C ALA A 106 -11.36 6.61 -11.97
N LYS A 107 -12.45 5.86 -12.17
CA LYS A 107 -13.08 5.06 -11.11
C LYS A 107 -12.16 3.96 -10.60
N VAL A 108 -11.46 3.27 -11.50
CA VAL A 108 -10.46 2.27 -11.14
C VAL A 108 -9.32 2.91 -10.38
N SER A 109 -8.73 4.00 -10.89
CA SER A 109 -7.65 4.72 -10.22
C SER A 109 -8.03 5.27 -8.85
N LEU A 110 -9.30 5.65 -8.63
CA LEU A 110 -9.79 6.04 -7.30
C LEU A 110 -10.00 4.87 -6.34
N ALA A 111 -10.16 3.64 -6.84
CA ALA A 111 -10.49 2.49 -6.01
C ALA A 111 -9.36 2.11 -5.03
N GLY A 112 -8.10 2.18 -5.47
CA GLY A 112 -6.93 1.95 -4.61
C GLY A 112 -6.86 2.96 -3.46
N PRO A 113 -6.69 4.27 -3.74
CA PRO A 113 -6.64 5.31 -2.71
C PRO A 113 -7.90 5.33 -1.83
N GLY A 114 -9.07 5.11 -2.42
CA GLY A 114 -10.34 5.01 -1.69
C GLY A 114 -10.35 3.87 -0.67
N ALA A 115 -9.80 2.70 -1.03
CA ALA A 115 -9.68 1.57 -0.11
C ALA A 115 -8.69 1.87 1.03
N ASN A 116 -7.55 2.51 0.75
CA ASN A 116 -6.64 2.93 1.81
C ASN A 116 -7.31 3.94 2.76
N LEU A 117 -8.01 4.94 2.24
CA LEU A 117 -8.76 5.89 3.08
C LEU A 117 -9.83 5.19 3.93
N LEU A 118 -10.51 4.17 3.38
CA LEU A 118 -11.46 3.35 4.14
C LEU A 118 -10.77 2.57 5.27
N VAL A 119 -9.62 1.95 5.01
CA VAL A 119 -8.82 1.28 6.05
C VAL A 119 -8.40 2.28 7.13
N ALA A 120 -7.87 3.45 6.74
CA ALA A 120 -7.49 4.50 7.68
C ALA A 120 -8.68 4.97 8.52
N LEU A 121 -9.85 5.12 7.91
CA LEU A 121 -11.07 5.50 8.63
C LEU A 121 -11.46 4.43 9.66
N VAL A 122 -11.51 3.16 9.26
CA VAL A 122 -11.88 2.05 10.17
C VAL A 122 -10.96 1.98 11.37
N PHE A 123 -9.63 1.99 11.16
CA PHE A 123 -8.67 1.94 12.25
C PHE A 123 -8.63 3.24 13.06
N GLY A 124 -8.85 4.40 12.43
CA GLY A 124 -8.95 5.69 13.12
C GLY A 124 -10.16 5.76 14.05
N LEU A 125 -11.32 5.24 13.62
CA LEU A 125 -12.51 5.12 14.46
C LEU A 125 -12.27 4.11 15.59
N ALA A 126 -11.58 3.01 15.31
CA ALA A 126 -11.21 2.05 16.35
C ALA A 126 -10.31 2.71 17.41
N ILE A 127 -9.33 3.53 17.02
CA ILE A 127 -8.56 4.35 17.98
C ILE A 127 -9.49 5.27 18.75
N ARG A 128 -10.35 6.05 18.08
CA ARG A 128 -11.20 7.04 18.74
C ARG A 128 -12.12 6.44 19.81
N PHE A 129 -12.73 5.29 19.52
CA PHE A 129 -13.78 4.72 20.38
C PHE A 129 -13.31 3.57 21.27
N LEU A 130 -12.22 2.88 20.89
CA LEU A 130 -11.67 1.76 21.65
C LEU A 130 -10.36 2.11 22.38
N SER A 131 -9.79 3.31 22.19
CA SER A 131 -8.55 3.71 22.88
C SER A 131 -8.63 3.62 24.41
N PRO A 132 -9.72 4.00 25.10
CA PRO A 132 -9.81 3.78 26.54
C PRO A 132 -9.82 2.31 26.94
N ALA A 133 -10.18 1.40 26.02
CA ALA A 133 -10.18 -0.04 26.21
C ALA A 133 -8.86 -0.71 25.76
N PHE A 134 -7.95 0.03 25.11
CA PHE A 134 -6.63 -0.47 24.75
C PHE A 134 -5.71 -0.40 25.97
N GLU A 135 -5.77 -1.42 26.81
CA GLU A 135 -4.82 -1.60 27.93
C GLU A 135 -3.39 -1.93 27.45
N ILE A 136 -3.22 -2.18 26.15
CA ILE A 136 -1.95 -2.55 25.51
C ILE A 136 -1.46 -1.38 24.65
N PRO A 137 -0.45 -0.60 25.10
CA PRO A 137 0.10 0.52 24.34
C PRO A 137 0.59 0.15 22.93
N ALA A 138 1.07 -1.09 22.76
CA ALA A 138 1.48 -1.60 21.47
C ALA A 138 0.33 -1.63 20.46
N LEU A 139 -0.90 -1.98 20.87
CA LEU A 139 -2.04 -2.05 19.96
C LEU A 139 -2.42 -0.67 19.42
N LEU A 140 -2.36 0.35 20.27
CA LEU A 140 -2.57 1.74 19.85
C LEU A 140 -1.51 2.19 18.83
N ALA A 141 -0.24 1.83 19.05
CA ALA A 141 0.85 2.14 18.12
C ALA A 141 0.63 1.45 16.77
N ILE A 142 0.26 0.16 16.78
CA ILE A 142 -0.04 -0.61 15.57
C ILE A 142 -1.15 0.05 14.75
N PHE A 143 -2.27 0.40 15.40
CA PHE A 143 -3.40 1.01 14.71
C PHE A 143 -3.02 2.38 14.15
N SER A 144 -2.25 3.16 14.91
CA SER A 144 -1.75 4.47 14.46
C SER A 144 -0.87 4.33 13.21
N PHE A 145 0.00 3.31 13.15
CA PHE A 145 0.80 3.04 11.96
C PHE A 145 -0.05 2.60 10.76
N ILE A 146 -1.07 1.76 10.97
CA ILE A 146 -2.00 1.36 9.90
C ILE A 146 -2.68 2.60 9.31
N VAL A 147 -3.22 3.48 10.17
CA VAL A 147 -3.85 4.73 9.74
C VAL A 147 -2.86 5.60 8.98
N PHE A 148 -1.67 5.84 9.53
CA PHE A 148 -0.65 6.68 8.93
C PHE A 148 -0.23 6.18 7.54
N ILE A 149 0.13 4.90 7.43
CA ILE A 149 0.56 4.29 6.16
C ILE A 149 -0.55 4.36 5.11
N ASN A 150 -1.80 4.09 5.48
CA ASN A 150 -2.90 4.11 4.52
C ASN A 150 -3.25 5.53 4.06
N ILE A 151 -3.21 6.53 4.95
CA ILE A 151 -3.35 7.93 4.53
C ILE A 151 -2.21 8.32 3.61
N LEU A 152 -0.97 7.97 3.95
CA LEU A 152 0.21 8.28 3.14
C LEU A 152 0.10 7.66 1.74
N LEU A 153 -0.24 6.37 1.64
CA LEU A 153 -0.43 5.67 0.37
C LEU A 153 -1.55 6.30 -0.47
N ALA A 154 -2.67 6.68 0.16
CA ALA A 154 -3.77 7.33 -0.54
C ALA A 154 -3.36 8.69 -1.09
N LEU A 155 -2.77 9.55 -0.26
CA LEU A 155 -2.36 10.90 -0.66
C LEU A 155 -1.26 10.86 -1.72
N PHE A 156 -0.28 9.97 -1.56
CA PHE A 156 0.80 9.80 -2.53
C PHE A 156 0.25 9.36 -3.89
N ASN A 157 -0.60 8.33 -3.93
CA ASN A 157 -1.15 7.85 -5.19
C ASN A 157 -2.13 8.85 -5.85
N LEU A 158 -2.74 9.77 -5.09
CA LEU A 158 -3.58 10.83 -5.65
C LEU A 158 -2.79 12.01 -6.24
N LEU A 159 -1.46 12.04 -6.12
CA LEU A 159 -0.64 13.05 -6.80
C LEU A 159 -0.77 12.90 -8.32
N PRO A 160 -0.97 13.99 -9.08
CA PRO A 160 -1.15 13.96 -10.52
C PRO A 160 0.19 13.82 -11.28
N ILE A 161 0.99 12.80 -10.93
CA ILE A 161 2.32 12.56 -11.48
C ILE A 161 2.38 11.11 -11.97
N PRO A 162 2.58 10.83 -13.28
CA PRO A 162 2.75 9.46 -13.75
C PRO A 162 3.92 8.76 -13.03
N PRO A 163 3.80 7.47 -12.65
CA PRO A 163 2.71 6.53 -12.98
C PRO A 163 1.59 6.44 -11.91
N LEU A 164 1.42 7.44 -11.05
CA LEU A 164 0.49 7.38 -9.92
C LEU A 164 -0.98 7.50 -10.36
N ASP A 165 -1.91 6.97 -9.56
CA ASP A 165 -3.36 6.97 -9.84
C ASP A 165 -3.93 8.36 -10.16
N GLY A 166 -3.44 9.40 -9.46
CA GLY A 166 -3.84 10.79 -9.66
C GLY A 166 -3.63 11.27 -11.08
N SER A 167 -2.61 10.76 -11.77
CA SER A 167 -2.35 11.11 -13.17
C SER A 167 -3.42 10.54 -14.10
N HIS A 168 -3.83 9.28 -13.91
CA HIS A 168 -4.91 8.66 -14.67
C HIS A 168 -6.26 9.35 -14.44
N ILE A 169 -6.52 9.80 -13.20
CA ILE A 169 -7.70 10.62 -12.88
C ILE A 169 -7.63 11.93 -13.65
N LEU A 170 -6.49 12.65 -13.61
CA LEU A 170 -6.32 13.91 -14.31
C LEU A 170 -6.51 13.76 -15.83
N PHE A 171 -5.85 12.79 -16.46
CA PHE A 171 -5.95 12.53 -17.90
C PHE A 171 -7.37 12.18 -18.34
N THR A 172 -8.18 11.55 -17.48
CA THR A 172 -9.60 11.26 -17.78
C THR A 172 -10.43 12.54 -18.00
N PHE A 173 -10.02 13.68 -17.43
CA PHE A 173 -10.73 14.96 -17.57
C PHE A 173 -10.04 15.94 -18.54
N LEU A 174 -8.87 15.60 -19.07
CA LEU A 174 -8.19 16.41 -20.06
C LEU A 174 -8.78 16.19 -21.46
N PRO A 175 -8.77 17.21 -22.33
CA PRO A 175 -9.21 17.05 -23.72
C PRO A 175 -8.23 16.15 -24.48
N PRO A 176 -8.69 15.37 -25.49
CA PRO A 176 -7.84 14.44 -26.26
C PRO A 176 -6.63 15.07 -26.97
N SER A 177 -6.58 16.40 -27.04
CA SER A 177 -5.47 17.16 -27.61
C SER A 177 -4.29 17.39 -26.65
N ALA A 178 -4.40 16.92 -25.40
CA ALA A 178 -3.40 17.08 -24.35
C ALA A 178 -2.66 15.78 -23.99
N ASP A 179 -2.97 14.68 -24.70
CA ASP A 179 -2.35 13.36 -24.57
C ASP A 179 -1.08 13.20 -25.45
#